data_AF-A0A1V4SVA3-F1
#
_entry.id   AF-A0A1V4SVA3-F1
#
_cell.length_a   1.000
_cell.length_b   1.000
_cell.length_c   1.000
_cell.angle_alpha   90.00
_cell.angle_beta   90.00
_cell.angle_gamma   90.00
#
_symmetry.space_group_name_H-M   'P 1'
#
loop_
_entity.id
_entity.type
_entity.pdbx_description
1 polymer ?
#
loop_
_entity_poly.entity_id
_entity_poly.type
_entity_poly.pdbx_seq_one_letter_code
_entity_poly.pdbx_strand_id
1 'polypeptide(L)'
;MKKITLIIDNNDIIYNREKITYDKLCKLIKTKSKLKIIILNENIFFKIIDSINEKEIKSLIESEILVDVQKEDYLIHYEIEKKKERTLIYAIKGNKIIKDILNNFINSEIEPIYFSIRNSILKLKRDKSFKYKVKFMKKYFYINVKDGMIHFDGISDENEYKEAKFLLKDGKECVNFK
;
A
#
# COMPACT_ATOMS: atom_id res chain seq x y z
N MET A 1 0.94 -0.34 23.43
CA MET A 1 0.88 -1.69 22.83
C MET A 1 1.66 -1.70 21.53
N LYS A 2 2.52 -2.69 21.31
CA LYS A 2 3.29 -2.85 20.07
C LYS A 2 2.33 -3.17 18.91
N LYS A 3 2.42 -2.43 17.81
CA LYS A 3 1.64 -2.69 16.61
C LYS A 3 2.19 -3.91 15.89
N ILE A 4 1.35 -4.87 15.58
CA ILE A 4 1.74 -6.09 14.86
C ILE A 4 1.59 -5.82 13.36
N THR A 5 2.61 -6.15 12.57
CA THR A 5 2.56 -5.97 11.12
C THR A 5 2.32 -7.31 10.44
N LEU A 6 1.28 -7.37 9.63
CA LEU A 6 0.92 -8.47 8.75
C LEU A 6 1.14 -8.02 7.32
N ILE A 7 1.60 -8.94 6.49
CA ILE A 7 1.72 -8.73 5.05
C ILE A 7 0.73 -9.67 4.37
N ILE A 8 -0.07 -9.15 3.44
CA ILE A 8 -1.01 -9.94 2.64
C ILE A 8 -0.53 -9.96 1.19
N ASP A 9 -0.40 -11.15 0.61
CA ASP A 9 0.01 -11.37 -0.79
C ASP A 9 -0.86 -12.46 -1.43
N ASN A 10 -1.75 -12.12 -2.37
CA ASN A 10 -2.60 -13.10 -3.08
C ASN A 10 -3.27 -14.15 -2.15
N ASN A 11 -3.80 -13.73 -1.00
CA ASN A 11 -4.40 -14.56 0.08
C ASN A 11 -3.44 -15.22 1.07
N ASP A 12 -2.15 -15.14 0.85
CA ASP A 12 -1.19 -15.55 1.86
C ASP A 12 -1.12 -14.48 2.96
N ILE A 13 -1.28 -14.92 4.22
CA ILE A 13 -0.96 -14.10 5.39
C ILE A 13 0.49 -14.37 5.75
N ILE A 14 1.30 -13.32 5.76
CA ILE A 14 2.71 -13.38 6.14
C ILE A 14 2.90 -12.63 7.45
N TYR A 15 3.43 -13.33 8.44
CA TYR A 15 3.76 -12.79 9.75
C TYR A 15 5.15 -13.29 10.16
N ASN A 16 6.02 -12.39 10.63
CA ASN A 16 7.40 -12.72 10.99
C ASN A 16 8.17 -13.49 9.90
N ARG A 17 7.96 -13.13 8.62
CA ARG A 17 8.58 -13.77 7.43
C ARG A 17 8.10 -15.21 7.15
N GLU A 18 7.09 -15.69 7.86
CA GLU A 18 6.47 -16.99 7.62
C GLU A 18 5.06 -16.82 7.05
N LYS A 19 4.68 -17.70 6.12
CA LYS A 19 3.29 -17.85 5.72
C LYS A 19 2.52 -18.55 6.84
N ILE A 20 1.38 -18.00 7.21
CA ILE A 20 0.50 -18.55 8.25
C ILE A 20 -0.93 -18.62 7.74
N THR A 21 -1.72 -19.52 8.33
CA THR A 21 -3.17 -19.58 8.09
C THR A 21 -3.90 -18.55 8.96
N TYR A 22 -5.13 -18.22 8.58
CA TYR A 22 -6.00 -17.37 9.38
C TYR A 22 -6.26 -17.94 10.79
N ASP A 23 -6.48 -19.24 10.91
CA ASP A 23 -6.66 -19.89 12.22
C ASP A 23 -5.42 -19.75 13.11
N LYS A 24 -4.22 -19.88 12.52
CA LYS A 24 -2.96 -19.67 13.25
C LYS A 24 -2.81 -18.21 13.67
N LEU A 25 -3.22 -17.25 12.83
CA LEU A 25 -3.27 -15.83 13.17
C LEU A 25 -4.16 -15.57 14.39
N CYS A 26 -5.39 -16.10 14.39
CA CYS A 26 -6.35 -15.96 15.49
C CYS A 26 -5.84 -16.53 16.82
N LYS A 27 -5.06 -17.63 16.77
CA LYS A 27 -4.42 -18.21 17.96
C LYS A 27 -3.24 -17.36 18.46
N LEU A 28 -2.49 -16.75 17.56
CA LEU A 28 -1.29 -15.97 17.89
C LEU A 28 -1.59 -14.55 18.36
N ILE A 29 -2.67 -13.95 17.85
CA ILE A 29 -2.97 -12.54 18.04
C ILE A 29 -4.30 -12.37 18.78
N LYS A 30 -4.27 -11.64 19.88
CA LYS A 30 -5.49 -11.25 20.61
C LYS A 30 -6.34 -10.30 19.73
N THR A 31 -7.65 -10.47 19.72
CA THR A 31 -8.61 -9.65 18.95
C THR A 31 -8.52 -8.14 19.21
N LYS A 32 -8.03 -7.72 20.41
CA LYS A 32 -7.79 -6.31 20.77
C LYS A 32 -6.45 -5.74 20.28
N SER A 33 -5.62 -6.52 19.59
CA SER A 33 -4.31 -6.08 19.13
C SER A 33 -4.43 -5.03 18.04
N LYS A 34 -3.49 -4.08 18.00
CA LYS A 34 -3.38 -3.14 16.89
C LYS A 34 -2.65 -3.81 15.74
N LEU A 35 -3.32 -3.96 14.59
CA LEU A 35 -2.72 -4.54 13.39
C LEU A 35 -2.34 -3.43 12.41
N LYS A 36 -1.20 -3.60 11.75
CA LYS A 36 -0.87 -2.96 10.48
C LYS A 36 -0.92 -4.04 9.42
N ILE A 37 -1.80 -3.91 8.44
CA ILE A 37 -1.93 -4.83 7.32
C ILE A 37 -1.31 -4.10 6.12
N ILE A 38 -0.22 -4.66 5.60
CA ILE A 38 0.43 -4.16 4.39
C ILE A 38 0.11 -5.12 3.28
N ILE A 39 -0.39 -4.63 2.15
CA ILE A 39 -0.78 -5.50 1.06
C ILE A 39 0.19 -5.35 -0.11
N LEU A 40 0.67 -6.48 -0.62
CA LEU A 40 1.75 -6.54 -1.61
C LEU A 40 1.25 -6.67 -3.05
N ASN A 41 0.20 -7.43 -3.29
CA ASN A 41 -0.18 -7.84 -4.63
C ASN A 41 -1.66 -7.60 -4.84
N GLU A 42 -1.96 -6.39 -5.27
CA GLU A 42 -3.31 -5.89 -5.40
C GLU A 42 -3.50 -5.35 -6.80
N ASN A 43 -4.71 -5.55 -7.33
CA ASN A 43 -5.25 -4.61 -8.28
C ASN A 43 -5.55 -3.33 -7.49
N ILE A 44 -4.61 -2.38 -7.51
CA ILE A 44 -4.79 -1.07 -6.88
C ILE A 44 -5.26 -0.10 -7.95
N PHE A 45 -6.37 0.54 -7.66
CA PHE A 45 -6.79 1.73 -8.36
C PHE A 45 -6.16 2.96 -7.68
N PHE A 46 -5.57 3.86 -8.47
CA PHE A 46 -5.07 5.15 -8.00
C PHE A 46 -5.59 6.26 -8.91
N LYS A 47 -6.06 7.36 -8.32
CA LYS A 47 -6.41 8.57 -9.06
C LYS A 47 -6.08 9.81 -8.25
N ILE A 48 -5.45 10.79 -8.89
CA ILE A 48 -5.26 12.13 -8.32
C ILE A 48 -6.28 13.05 -8.97
N ILE A 49 -6.97 13.83 -8.15
CA ILE A 49 -7.91 14.87 -8.61
C ILE A 49 -7.55 16.21 -7.98
N ASP A 50 -7.79 17.29 -8.72
CA ASP A 50 -7.67 18.67 -8.23
C ASP A 50 -9.00 19.10 -7.57
N SER A 51 -9.44 18.35 -6.55
CA SER A 51 -10.60 18.68 -5.71
C SER A 51 -10.42 18.15 -4.30
N ILE A 52 -10.91 18.89 -3.31
CA ILE A 52 -10.95 18.53 -1.90
C ILE A 52 -12.38 18.33 -1.37
N ASN A 53 -13.39 18.43 -2.25
CA ASN A 53 -14.80 18.34 -1.88
C ASN A 53 -15.20 16.87 -1.67
N GLU A 54 -15.60 16.51 -0.45
CA GLU A 54 -16.02 15.15 -0.11
C GLU A 54 -17.16 14.63 -0.99
N LYS A 55 -18.08 15.49 -1.43
CA LYS A 55 -19.19 15.07 -2.32
C LYS A 55 -18.67 14.66 -3.70
N GLU A 56 -17.71 15.39 -4.24
CA GLU A 56 -17.08 15.10 -5.54
C GLU A 56 -16.22 13.84 -5.45
N ILE A 57 -15.46 13.67 -4.35
CA ILE A 57 -14.70 12.45 -4.07
C ILE A 57 -15.64 11.24 -4.03
N LYS A 58 -16.76 11.32 -3.30
CA LYS A 58 -17.76 10.25 -3.22
C LYS A 58 -18.38 9.92 -4.58
N SER A 59 -18.80 10.95 -5.32
CA SER A 59 -19.38 10.76 -6.66
C SER A 59 -18.41 10.05 -7.60
N LEU A 60 -17.11 10.40 -7.55
CA LEU A 60 -16.09 9.77 -8.39
C LEU A 60 -15.85 8.31 -8.01
N ILE A 61 -15.77 8.03 -6.71
CA ILE A 61 -15.66 6.66 -6.19
C ILE A 61 -16.82 5.82 -6.73
N GLU A 62 -18.05 6.34 -6.66
CA GLU A 62 -19.24 5.66 -7.14
C GLU A 62 -19.25 5.44 -8.66
N SER A 63 -18.83 6.43 -9.45
CA SER A 63 -18.92 6.38 -10.91
C SER A 63 -17.75 5.66 -11.60
N GLU A 64 -16.58 5.56 -10.98
CA GLU A 64 -15.38 5.01 -11.63
C GLU A 64 -14.82 3.77 -10.94
N ILE A 65 -14.96 3.67 -9.62
CA ILE A 65 -14.39 2.53 -8.86
C ILE A 65 -15.44 1.43 -8.68
N LEU A 66 -16.70 1.82 -8.45
CA LEU A 66 -17.79 0.88 -8.16
C LEU A 66 -18.60 0.46 -9.40
N VAL A 67 -18.36 1.07 -10.57
CA VAL A 67 -19.02 0.69 -11.83
C VAL A 67 -18.42 -0.60 -12.40
N ASP A 68 -17.12 -0.84 -12.23
CA ASP A 68 -16.42 -1.98 -12.83
C ASP A 68 -16.51 -3.28 -12.00
N VAL A 69 -16.88 -3.24 -10.71
CA VAL A 69 -16.83 -4.43 -9.82
C VAL A 69 -17.88 -4.38 -8.70
N GLN A 70 -18.30 -5.55 -8.20
CA GLN A 70 -19.15 -5.66 -7.00
C GLN A 70 -18.50 -4.93 -5.82
N LYS A 71 -19.21 -3.96 -5.22
CA LYS A 71 -18.72 -3.04 -4.17
C LYS A 71 -17.98 -3.73 -3.00
N GLU A 72 -18.26 -5.01 -2.75
CA GLU A 72 -17.66 -5.77 -1.65
C GLU A 72 -16.19 -6.14 -1.87
N ASP A 73 -15.70 -6.04 -3.10
CA ASP A 73 -14.35 -6.42 -3.47
C ASP A 73 -13.32 -5.31 -3.26
N TYR A 74 -13.70 -4.09 -2.87
CA TYR A 74 -12.76 -2.98 -2.72
C TYR A 74 -12.77 -2.33 -1.34
N LEU A 75 -11.57 -2.08 -0.82
CA LEU A 75 -11.33 -1.17 0.29
C LEU A 75 -10.86 0.18 -0.28
N ILE A 76 -11.62 1.23 -0.02
CA ILE A 76 -11.43 2.55 -0.63
C ILE A 76 -10.99 3.55 0.44
N HIS A 77 -9.99 4.37 0.12
CA HIS A 77 -9.49 5.42 1.00
C HIS A 77 -8.95 6.59 0.14
N TYR A 78 -8.79 7.76 0.75
CA TYR A 78 -8.19 8.92 0.09
C TYR A 78 -7.25 9.72 1.03
N GLU A 79 -6.28 10.44 0.47
CA GLU A 79 -5.40 11.38 1.16
C GLU A 79 -5.53 12.78 0.52
N ILE A 80 -5.67 13.82 1.34
CA ILE A 80 -5.85 15.22 0.87
C ILE A 80 -4.57 16.03 1.07
N GLU A 81 -4.05 16.64 0.00
CA GLU A 81 -3.03 17.68 0.03
C GLU A 81 -3.67 19.06 -0.04
N LYS A 82 -3.97 19.64 1.13
CA LYS A 82 -4.66 20.94 1.22
C LYS A 82 -3.93 22.10 0.53
N LYS A 83 -2.60 22.08 0.48
CA LYS A 83 -1.80 23.20 -0.07
C LYS A 83 -1.92 23.32 -1.60
N LYS A 84 -2.15 22.21 -2.28
CA LYS A 84 -2.27 22.16 -3.74
C LYS A 84 -3.69 21.83 -4.19
N GLU A 85 -4.62 21.77 -3.23
CA GLU A 85 -6.03 21.41 -3.44
C GLU A 85 -6.21 20.08 -4.20
N ARG A 86 -5.36 19.10 -3.86
CA ARG A 86 -5.34 17.79 -4.50
C ARG A 86 -5.79 16.68 -3.57
N THR A 87 -6.45 15.67 -4.13
CA THR A 87 -6.80 14.44 -3.42
C THR A 87 -6.27 13.23 -4.19
N LEU A 88 -5.53 12.38 -3.49
CA LEU A 88 -5.16 11.05 -3.96
C LEU A 88 -6.21 10.07 -3.47
N ILE A 89 -7.00 9.53 -4.38
CA ILE A 89 -7.95 8.45 -4.14
C ILE A 89 -7.25 7.14 -4.47
N TYR A 90 -7.39 6.14 -3.60
CA TYR A 90 -6.93 4.80 -3.88
C TYR A 90 -7.94 3.76 -3.44
N ALA A 91 -8.03 2.69 -4.22
CA ALA A 91 -8.82 1.54 -3.87
C ALA A 91 -7.99 0.27 -4.03
N ILE A 92 -8.08 -0.57 -3.01
CA ILE A 92 -7.46 -1.87 -2.94
C ILE A 92 -8.52 -2.88 -3.31
N LYS A 93 -8.26 -3.78 -4.25
CA LYS A 93 -9.12 -4.97 -4.37
C LYS A 93 -8.94 -5.85 -3.11
N GLY A 94 -9.87 -5.70 -2.17
CA GLY A 94 -9.99 -6.46 -0.95
C GLY A 94 -10.44 -7.88 -1.23
N ASN A 95 -9.61 -8.85 -0.86
CA ASN A 95 -10.00 -10.25 -0.85
C ASN A 95 -10.80 -10.58 0.45
N LYS A 96 -11.59 -11.66 0.43
CA LYS A 96 -12.33 -12.20 1.58
C LYS A 96 -11.49 -12.28 2.85
N ILE A 97 -10.21 -12.65 2.73
CA ILE A 97 -9.29 -12.76 3.88
C ILE A 97 -9.05 -11.42 4.60
N ILE A 98 -9.04 -10.30 3.87
CA ILE A 98 -8.89 -8.97 4.46
C ILE A 98 -10.15 -8.61 5.23
N LYS A 99 -11.33 -8.88 4.66
CA LYS A 99 -12.63 -8.68 5.32
C LYS A 99 -12.70 -9.48 6.63
N ASP A 100 -12.28 -10.75 6.60
CA ASP A 100 -12.26 -11.61 7.78
C ASP A 100 -11.33 -11.06 8.88
N ILE A 101 -10.15 -10.55 8.52
CA ILE A 101 -9.23 -9.90 9.47
C ILE A 101 -9.85 -8.61 10.02
N LEU A 102 -10.39 -7.74 9.18
CA LEU A 102 -10.97 -6.47 9.63
C LEU A 102 -12.16 -6.67 10.58
N ASN A 103 -12.97 -7.71 10.35
CA ASN A 103 -14.11 -8.04 11.21
C ASN A 103 -13.69 -8.55 12.60
N ASN A 104 -12.56 -9.26 12.69
CA ASN A 104 -12.12 -9.91 13.93
C ASN A 104 -11.09 -9.09 14.72
N PHE A 105 -10.46 -8.09 14.10
CA PHE A 105 -9.43 -7.25 14.70
C PHE A 105 -9.79 -5.76 14.59
N ILE A 106 -10.35 -5.22 15.69
CA ILE A 106 -11.04 -3.91 15.75
C ILE A 106 -10.10 -2.71 15.52
N ASN A 107 -8.79 -2.86 15.74
CA ASN A 107 -7.80 -1.77 15.63
C ASN A 107 -6.80 -2.00 14.49
N SER A 108 -7.31 -2.40 13.33
CA SER A 108 -6.51 -2.70 12.14
C SER A 108 -6.39 -1.48 11.24
N GLU A 109 -5.16 -1.08 10.93
CA GLU A 109 -4.86 -0.17 9.83
C GLU A 109 -4.41 -0.98 8.64
N ILE A 110 -4.82 -0.57 7.45
CA ILE A 110 -4.57 -1.28 6.20
C ILE A 110 -4.11 -0.29 5.15
N GLU A 111 -3.00 -0.60 4.49
CA GLU A 111 -2.46 0.23 3.42
C GLU A 111 -1.73 -0.62 2.37
N PRO A 112 -1.71 -0.19 1.11
CA PRO A 112 -0.83 -0.79 0.12
C PRO A 112 0.64 -0.60 0.48
N ILE A 113 1.49 -1.53 0.03
CA ILE A 113 2.94 -1.46 0.22
C ILE A 113 3.55 -0.14 -0.30
N TYR A 114 2.97 0.45 -1.35
CA TYR A 114 3.41 1.73 -1.90
C TYR A 114 3.41 2.87 -0.86
N PHE A 115 2.41 2.92 0.01
CA PHE A 115 2.35 3.91 1.09
C PHE A 115 3.41 3.65 2.15
N SER A 116 3.62 2.39 2.53
CA SER A 116 4.68 1.99 3.45
C SER A 116 6.07 2.39 2.92
N ILE A 117 6.34 2.15 1.63
CA ILE A 117 7.59 2.54 0.98
C ILE A 117 7.72 4.07 0.97
N ARG A 118 6.69 4.79 0.48
CA ARG A 118 6.68 6.26 0.42
C ARG A 118 7.00 6.86 1.77
N ASN A 119 6.25 6.48 2.79
CA ASN A 119 6.37 7.03 4.15
C ASN A 119 7.74 6.74 4.75
N SER A 120 8.36 5.61 4.41
CA SER A 120 9.72 5.27 4.86
C SER A 120 10.76 6.16 4.17
N ILE A 121 10.65 6.40 2.86
CA ILE A 121 11.59 7.23 2.11
C ILE A 121 11.44 8.71 2.50
N LEU A 122 10.21 9.21 2.64
CA LEU A 122 9.94 10.61 3.04
C LEU A 122 10.50 10.94 4.43
N LYS A 123 10.62 9.96 5.33
CA LYS A 123 11.28 10.17 6.64
C LYS A 123 12.78 10.37 6.52
N LEU A 124 13.39 9.87 5.46
CA LEU A 124 14.84 9.90 5.25
C LEU A 124 15.26 11.06 4.33
N LYS A 125 14.32 11.62 3.55
CA LYS A 125 14.60 12.67 2.58
C LYS A 125 13.98 14.01 2.98
N ARG A 126 14.74 15.09 2.72
CA ARG A 126 14.22 16.46 2.77
C ARG A 126 13.34 16.78 1.56
N ASP A 127 13.73 16.29 0.38
CA ASP A 127 12.92 16.40 -0.83
C ASP A 127 11.72 15.45 -0.77
N LYS A 128 10.55 15.99 -1.10
CA LYS A 128 9.28 15.26 -1.12
C LYS A 128 9.00 14.59 -2.47
N SER A 129 9.87 14.78 -3.45
CA SER A 129 9.75 14.19 -4.79
C SER A 129 10.86 13.16 -5.03
N PHE A 130 10.51 11.97 -5.54
CA PHE A 130 11.46 10.92 -5.86
C PHE A 130 10.89 9.82 -6.76
N LYS A 131 11.78 9.08 -7.41
CA LYS A 131 11.46 7.81 -8.09
C LYS A 131 12.34 6.70 -7.53
N TYR A 132 11.77 5.55 -7.19
CA TYR A 132 12.48 4.41 -6.61
C TYR A 132 11.96 3.08 -7.15
N LYS A 133 12.87 2.11 -7.28
CA LYS A 133 12.58 0.68 -7.45
C LYS A 133 12.96 -0.02 -6.15
N VAL A 134 12.02 -0.68 -5.49
CA VAL A 134 12.25 -1.38 -4.23
C VAL A 134 11.95 -2.86 -4.44
N LYS A 135 12.92 -3.72 -4.16
CA LYS A 135 12.66 -5.16 -4.09
C LYS A 135 12.12 -5.49 -2.72
N PHE A 136 10.96 -6.12 -2.65
CA PHE A 136 10.42 -6.67 -1.43
C PHE A 136 9.98 -8.11 -1.67
N MET A 137 10.52 -9.04 -0.87
CA MET A 137 10.43 -10.48 -1.12
C MET A 137 10.90 -10.83 -2.56
N LYS A 138 10.01 -11.37 -3.40
CA LYS A 138 10.30 -11.76 -4.78
C LYS A 138 9.76 -10.76 -5.82
N LYS A 139 9.32 -9.56 -5.40
CA LYS A 139 8.66 -8.57 -6.25
C LYS A 139 9.40 -7.25 -6.28
N TYR A 140 9.24 -6.51 -7.38
CA TYR A 140 9.77 -5.15 -7.53
C TYR A 140 8.63 -4.16 -7.53
N PHE A 141 8.74 -3.15 -6.67
CA PHE A 141 7.79 -2.06 -6.53
C PHE A 141 8.42 -0.80 -7.08
N TYR A 142 7.81 -0.24 -8.11
CA TYR A 142 8.19 1.04 -8.67
C TYR A 142 7.31 2.11 -8.06
N ILE A 143 7.92 3.11 -7.43
CA ILE A 143 7.22 4.20 -6.82
C ILE A 143 7.75 5.52 -7.34
N ASN A 144 6.85 6.33 -7.87
CA ASN A 144 7.10 7.70 -8.26
C ASN A 144 6.26 8.58 -7.32
N VAL A 145 6.92 9.52 -6.67
CA VAL A 145 6.33 10.43 -5.69
C VAL A 145 6.68 11.83 -6.15
N LYS A 146 5.67 12.70 -6.23
CA LYS A 146 5.87 14.13 -6.46
C LYS A 146 5.19 14.87 -5.33
N ASP A 147 5.90 15.82 -4.74
CA ASP A 147 5.39 16.67 -3.67
C ASP A 147 4.85 15.91 -2.44
N GLY A 148 5.30 14.67 -2.25
CA GLY A 148 4.86 13.79 -1.17
C GLY A 148 3.66 12.93 -1.51
N MET A 149 3.05 13.07 -2.69
CA MET A 149 1.97 12.22 -3.19
C MET A 149 2.48 11.15 -4.15
N ILE A 150 1.87 9.97 -4.11
CA ILE A 150 2.19 8.89 -5.06
C ILE A 150 1.62 9.28 -6.43
N HIS A 151 2.51 9.43 -7.41
CA HIS A 151 2.18 9.56 -8.82
C HIS A 151 2.52 8.25 -9.49
N PHE A 152 1.53 7.38 -9.68
CA PHE A 152 1.75 6.05 -10.23
C PHE A 152 1.70 6.08 -11.76
N ASP A 153 2.73 5.54 -12.44
CA ASP A 153 2.79 5.46 -13.92
C ASP A 153 2.67 4.00 -14.45
N GLY A 154 2.42 2.99 -13.58
CA GLY A 154 2.20 1.58 -13.98
C GLY A 154 2.93 0.51 -13.15
N ILE A 155 2.37 -0.71 -13.08
CA ILE A 155 3.03 -1.95 -12.60
C ILE A 155 3.54 -2.67 -13.86
N SER A 156 4.82 -3.02 -13.94
CA SER A 156 5.33 -3.88 -15.01
C SER A 156 6.02 -5.10 -14.40
N ASP A 157 5.63 -6.28 -14.89
CA ASP A 157 6.30 -7.55 -14.62
C ASP A 157 7.61 -7.69 -15.44
N GLU A 158 7.91 -6.72 -16.30
CA GLU A 158 9.05 -6.70 -17.21
C GLU A 158 10.05 -5.57 -16.91
N ASN A 159 11.28 -5.81 -17.33
CA ASN A 159 12.50 -5.06 -17.01
C ASN A 159 12.62 -3.68 -17.72
N GLU A 160 11.52 -3.02 -18.06
CA GLU A 160 11.53 -1.91 -19.04
C GLU A 160 11.82 -0.50 -18.47
N TYR A 161 11.90 -0.32 -17.15
CA TYR A 161 12.18 1.00 -16.57
C TYR A 161 13.61 1.12 -16.02
N LYS A 162 14.36 2.09 -16.57
CA LYS A 162 15.74 2.44 -16.17
C LYS A 162 15.84 2.64 -14.64
N GLU A 163 16.77 1.91 -14.04
CA GLU A 163 17.07 1.90 -12.62
C GLU A 163 17.45 3.30 -12.08
N ALA A 164 16.90 3.66 -10.93
CA ALA A 164 17.44 4.71 -10.08
C ALA A 164 18.14 4.05 -8.87
N LYS A 165 19.46 4.22 -8.77
CA LYS A 165 20.31 3.68 -7.69
C LYS A 165 20.17 4.55 -6.42
N PHE A 166 19.70 4.00 -5.29
CA PHE A 166 19.96 4.57 -3.95
C PHE A 166 19.94 3.51 -2.82
N LEU A 167 20.91 3.67 -1.90
CA LEU A 167 21.26 2.84 -0.74
C LEU A 167 20.41 3.14 0.51
N LEU A 168 20.14 2.11 1.34
CA LEU A 168 19.70 2.24 2.74
C LEU A 168 20.85 1.89 3.69
N LYS A 169 21.01 2.71 4.73
CA LYS A 169 22.20 2.88 5.58
C LYS A 169 22.34 1.83 6.70
N ASP A 170 21.86 0.60 6.49
CA ASP A 170 21.96 -0.48 7.49
C ASP A 170 22.74 -1.71 7.00
N GLY A 171 23.58 -1.52 5.97
CA GLY A 171 24.90 -2.16 5.94
C GLY A 171 24.98 -3.68 6.02
N LYS A 172 23.98 -4.45 5.54
CA LYS A 172 24.18 -5.86 5.21
C LYS A 172 23.63 -6.21 3.83
N GLU A 173 24.61 -6.23 2.92
CA GLU A 173 24.67 -6.84 1.58
C GLU A 173 23.92 -6.14 0.44
N CYS A 174 24.69 -5.26 -0.20
CA CYS A 174 24.57 -4.91 -1.60
C CYS A 174 24.83 -6.15 -2.47
N VAL A 175 24.12 -6.25 -3.59
CA VAL A 175 24.61 -7.04 -4.73
C VAL A 175 24.73 -6.11 -5.93
N ASN A 176 25.97 -5.92 -6.38
CA ASN A 176 26.34 -5.25 -7.63
C ASN A 176 25.73 -5.96 -8.82
N PHE A 177 25.22 -5.23 -9.82
CA PHE A 177 25.32 -5.66 -11.21
C PHE A 177 25.52 -4.44 -12.14
N LYS A 178 26.30 -4.69 -13.21
CA LYS A 178 26.76 -3.72 -14.22
C LYS A 178 25.60 -3.07 -14.97
#